data_AF-A0A6V7JQT5-F1
#
_entry.id   AF-A0A6V7JQT5-F1
#
_cell.length_a   1.000
_cell.length_b   1.000
_cell.length_c   1.000
_cell.angle_alpha   90.00
_cell.angle_beta   90.00
_cell.angle_gamma   90.00
#
_symmetry.space_group_name_H-M   'P 1'
#
loop_
_entity.id
_entity.type
_entity.pdbx_description
1 polymer ?
#
loop_
_entity_poly.entity_id
_entity_poly.type
_entity_poly.pdbx_seq_one_letter_code
_entity_poly.pdbx_strand_id
1 'polypeptide(L)' 'ALYRAHKKLLTPAVNSTEAVNRFAHIFNYQAAILVKKLKDRAGNGEFNIHEAVSFCVADIAF' A
#
# COMPACT_ATOMS: atom_id res chain seq x y z
N ALA A 1 -10.28 10.10 -26.76
CA ALA A 1 -9.90 8.76 -27.25
C ALA A 1 -8.78 8.13 -26.42
N LEU A 2 -7.68 8.85 -26.19
CA LEU A 2 -6.47 8.36 -25.50
C LEU A 2 -6.70 7.80 -24.08
N TYR A 3 -7.44 8.51 -23.22
CA TYR A 3 -7.77 8.03 -21.86
C TYR A 3 -8.45 6.66 -21.87
N ARG A 4 -9.43 6.46 -22.75
CA ARG A 4 -10.18 5.20 -22.85
C ARG A 4 -9.28 4.04 -23.31
N ALA A 5 -8.36 4.31 -24.23
CA ALA A 5 -7.38 3.33 -24.68
C ALA A 5 -6.42 2.90 -23.56
N HIS A 6 -5.82 3.86 -22.85
CA HIS A 6 -4.93 3.56 -21.71
C HIS A 6 -5.65 2.86 -20.57
N LYS A 7 -6.87 3.31 -20.22
CA LYS A 7 -7.67 2.66 -19.17
C LYS A 7 -7.97 1.21 -19.53
N LYS A 8 -8.34 0.94 -20.78
CA LYS A 8 -8.60 -0.43 -21.25
C LYS A 8 -7.36 -1.32 -21.13
N LEU A 9 -6.17 -0.78 -21.39
CA LEU A 9 -4.91 -1.49 -21.29
C LEU A 9 -4.47 -1.74 -19.84
N LEU A 10 -4.62 -0.76 -18.95
CA LEU A 10 -4.16 -0.83 -17.56
C LEU A 10 -5.10 -1.62 -16.65
N THR A 11 -6.42 -1.56 -16.89
CA THR A 11 -7.44 -2.17 -16.01
C THR A 11 -7.16 -3.65 -15.66
N PRO A 12 -6.80 -4.54 -16.61
CA PRO A 12 -6.48 -5.93 -16.28
C PRO A 12 -5.26 -6.09 -15.37
N ALA A 13 -4.29 -5.16 -15.46
CA ALA A 13 -3.05 -5.19 -14.69
C ALA A 13 -3.20 -4.70 -13.25
N VAL A 14 -4.26 -3.93 -12.94
CA VAL A 14 -4.45 -3.32 -11.60
C VAL A 14 -5.75 -3.71 -10.89
N ASN A 15 -6.80 -4.09 -11.64
CA ASN A 15 -8.13 -4.38 -11.08
C ASN A 15 -8.58 -5.83 -11.25
N SER A 16 -7.68 -6.74 -11.66
CA SER A 16 -7.97 -8.18 -11.65
C SER A 16 -7.70 -8.78 -10.28
N THR A 17 -8.49 -9.78 -9.89
CA THR A 17 -8.27 -10.54 -8.65
C THR A 17 -6.85 -11.12 -8.60
N GLU A 18 -6.34 -11.59 -9.74
CA GLU A 18 -4.97 -12.08 -9.87
C GLU A 18 -3.93 -10.99 -9.62
N ALA A 19 -4.12 -9.78 -10.16
CA ALA A 19 -3.23 -8.66 -9.88
C ALA A 19 -3.25 -8.27 -8.41
N VAL A 20 -4.44 -8.17 -7.80
CA VAL A 20 -4.59 -7.84 -6.37
C VAL A 20 -3.91 -8.89 -5.49
N ASN A 21 -4.13 -10.18 -5.77
CA ASN A 21 -3.49 -11.28 -5.04
C ASN A 21 -1.97 -11.25 -5.19
N ARG A 22 -1.46 -10.92 -6.39
CA ARG A 22 -0.02 -10.75 -6.61
C ARG A 22 0.55 -9.62 -5.80
N PHE A 23 -0.15 -8.50 -5.62
CA PHE A 23 0.39 -7.41 -4.80
C PHE A 23 0.19 -7.62 -3.30
N ALA A 24 -0.78 -8.45 -2.88
CA ALA A 24 -1.12 -8.69 -1.47
C ALA A 24 0.09 -9.06 -0.60
N HIS A 25 1.06 -9.82 -1.13
CA HIS A 25 2.27 -10.15 -0.37
C HIS A 25 3.16 -8.92 -0.10
N ILE A 26 3.25 -7.96 -1.03
CA ILE A 26 3.98 -6.70 -0.86
C ILE A 26 3.28 -5.83 0.19
N PHE A 27 1.96 -5.69 0.07
CA PHE A 27 1.15 -4.96 1.06
C PHE A 27 1.34 -5.54 2.47
N ASN A 28 1.26 -6.87 2.61
CA ASN A 28 1.45 -7.55 3.89
C ASN A 28 2.87 -7.37 4.45
N TYR A 29 3.89 -7.45 3.59
CA TYR A 29 5.28 -7.23 3.98
C TYR A 29 5.51 -5.82 4.52
N GLN A 30 5.07 -4.79 3.78
CA GLN A 30 5.23 -3.40 4.21
C GLN A 30 4.38 -3.08 5.45
N ALA A 31 3.16 -3.64 5.54
CA ALA A 31 2.34 -3.53 6.73
C ALA A 31 3.00 -4.15 7.98
N ALA A 32 3.69 -5.28 7.84
CA ALA A 32 4.43 -5.88 8.96
C ALA A 32 5.58 -4.99 9.43
N ILE A 33 6.28 -4.31 8.51
CA ILE A 33 7.31 -3.32 8.83
C ILE A 33 6.69 -2.12 9.55
N LEU A 34 5.56 -1.60 9.07
CA LEU A 34 4.82 -0.53 9.73
C LEU A 34 4.44 -0.92 11.16
N VAL A 35 3.84 -2.10 11.36
CA VAL A 35 3.49 -2.60 12.70
C VAL A 35 4.72 -2.69 13.60
N LYS A 36 5.86 -3.16 13.08
CA LYS A 36 7.11 -3.20 13.85
C LYS A 36 7.55 -1.79 14.29
N LYS A 37 7.46 -0.78 13.41
CA LYS A 37 7.78 0.63 13.75
C LYS A 37 6.79 1.22 14.76
N LEU A 38 5.51 0.83 14.69
CA LEU A 38 4.46 1.33 15.59
C LEU A 38 4.50 0.69 16.98
N LYS A 39 5.13 -0.49 17.14
CA LYS A 39 5.30 -1.12 18.46
C LYS A 39 5.97 -0.18 19.47
N ASP A 40 6.94 0.60 19.03
CA ASP A 40 7.66 1.56 19.90
C ASP A 40 6.80 2.77 20.30
N ARG A 41 5.65 2.97 19.63
CA ARG A 41 4.68 4.04 19.93
C ARG A 41 3.52 3.55 20.80
N ALA A 42 3.33 2.24 20.93
CA ALA A 42 2.23 1.68 21.71
C ALA A 42 2.40 2.00 23.21
N GLY A 43 1.35 2.54 23.83
CA GLY A 43 1.36 2.94 25.24
C GLY A 43 1.93 4.33 25.54
N ASN A 44 2.48 5.03 24.53
CA ASN A 44 3.07 6.36 24.69
C ASN A 44 2.08 7.52 24.46
N GLY A 45 0.78 7.24 24.53
CA GLY A 45 -0.29 8.21 24.28
C GLY A 45 -0.67 8.35 22.81
N GLU A 46 -1.39 9.43 22.49
CA GLU A 46 -1.85 9.73 21.14
C GLU A 46 -0.70 10.19 20.24
N PHE A 47 -0.73 9.80 18.98
CA PHE A 47 0.23 10.24 17.97
C PHE A 47 -0.43 10.32 16.60
N ASN A 48 0.20 11.06 15.68
CA ASN A 48 -0.27 11.18 14.31
C ASN A 48 0.17 9.98 13.47
N ILE A 49 -0.79 9.15 13.04
CA ILE A 49 -0.55 7.97 12.21
C ILE A 49 -0.27 8.29 10.74
N HIS A 50 -0.63 9.48 10.28
CA HIS A 50 -0.57 9.87 8.86
C HIS A 50 0.84 9.72 8.28
N GLU A 51 1.86 10.16 9.01
CA GLU A 51 3.25 10.08 8.56
C GLU A 51 3.70 8.62 8.41
N ALA A 52 3.43 7.78 9.42
CA ALA A 52 3.81 6.38 9.39
C ALA A 52 3.14 5.60 8.25
N VAL A 53 1.85 5.88 7.99
CA VAL A 53 1.12 5.29 6.87
C VAL A 53 1.61 5.84 5.53
N SER A 54 1.92 7.13 5.43
CA SER A 54 2.41 7.75 4.19
C SER A 54 3.72 7.10 3.72
N PHE A 55 4.66 6.85 4.64
CA PHE A 55 5.89 6.14 4.31
C PHE A 55 5.63 4.68 3.89
N CYS A 56 4.74 3.97 4.59
CA CYS A 56 4.35 2.61 4.20
C CYS A 56 3.75 2.57 2.78
N VAL A 57 2.90 3.53 2.43
CA VAL A 57 2.30 3.63 1.09
C VAL A 57 3.36 3.97 0.04
N ALA A 58 4.32 4.85 0.35
CA ALA A 58 5.43 5.15 -0.54
C ALA A 58 6.28 3.90 -0.83
N ASP A 59 6.60 3.11 0.19
CA ASP A 59 7.36 1.85 0.08
C ASP A 59 6.59 0.73 -0.66
N ILE A 60 5.26 0.85 -0.79
CA ILE A 60 4.44 -0.06 -1.61
C ILE A 60 4.45 0.37 -3.08
N ALA A 61 4.48 1.67 -3.34
CA ALA A 61 4.28 2.24 -4.68
C ALA A 61 5.57 2.36 -5.50
N PHE A 62 6.73 2.42 -4.86
CA PHE A 62 8.05 2.62 -5.48
C PHE A 62 9.03 1.52 -5.10
#